data_AF-A0A8C4MKR2-F1
#
_entry.id   AF-A0A8C4MKR2-F1
#
_cell.length_a   1.000
_cell.length_b   1.000
_cell.length_c   1.000
_cell.angle_alpha   90.00
_cell.angle_beta   90.00
_cell.angle_gamma   90.00
#
_symmetry.space_group_name_H-M   'P 1'
#
loop_
_entity.id
_entity.type
_entity.pdbx_description
1 polymer ?
#
loop_
_entity_poly.entity_id
_entity_poly.type
_entity_poly.pdbx_seq_one_letter_code
_entity_poly.pdbx_strand_id
1 'polypeptide(L)'
;MRKGGSEPLQSVVDHMAAHLGVSPSRILLLFGETELSPTATPRTLKLGVADIIDCVVLASSPEAAETSQMLQLRVQGKEKHQMLEVSLSRDSPLRTLMSRYEEAMGLSGHKLSFFFDGTKLSGKELPADLGMESGDLIEVWG
;
A
#
# COMPACT_ATOMS: atom_id res chain seq x y z
N MET A 1 -40.44 -4.24 -14.43
CA MET A 1 -39.68 -5.47 -14.13
C MET A 1 -38.49 -5.09 -13.25
N ARG A 2 -38.53 -5.35 -11.93
CA ARG A 2 -37.42 -4.96 -11.03
C ARG A 2 -36.28 -5.98 -11.18
N LYS A 3 -35.11 -5.54 -11.68
CA LYS A 3 -33.93 -6.37 -11.94
C LYS A 3 -33.10 -6.73 -10.69
N GLY A 4 -33.63 -6.51 -9.48
CA GLY A 4 -32.83 -6.45 -8.24
C GLY A 4 -32.17 -7.74 -7.75
N GLY A 5 -32.26 -8.87 -8.47
CA GLY A 5 -31.64 -10.14 -8.07
C GLY A 5 -30.43 -10.56 -8.92
N SER A 6 -30.20 -9.90 -10.06
CA SER A 6 -29.14 -10.28 -11.02
C SER A 6 -27.97 -9.30 -11.05
N GLU A 7 -28.07 -8.19 -10.32
CA GLU A 7 -26.99 -7.21 -10.22
C GLU A 7 -25.97 -7.67 -9.19
N PRO A 8 -24.66 -7.47 -9.43
CA PRO A 8 -23.63 -7.80 -8.45
C PRO A 8 -23.77 -6.96 -7.19
N LEU A 9 -23.30 -7.51 -6.07
CA LEU A 9 -23.22 -6.81 -4.79
C LEU A 9 -22.24 -5.62 -4.83
N GLN A 10 -21.42 -5.46 -5.88
CA GLN A 10 -20.50 -4.33 -6.05
C GLN A 10 -21.20 -2.97 -5.89
N SER A 11 -22.41 -2.81 -6.43
CA SER A 11 -23.18 -1.57 -6.26
C SER A 11 -23.51 -1.28 -4.78
N VAL A 12 -23.75 -2.33 -3.99
CA VAL A 12 -23.96 -2.22 -2.54
C VAL A 12 -22.66 -1.84 -1.83
N VAL A 13 -21.54 -2.46 -2.21
CA VAL A 13 -20.20 -2.11 -1.69
C VAL A 13 -19.89 -0.64 -1.92
N ASP A 14 -20.07 -0.15 -3.15
CA ASP A 14 -19.81 1.25 -3.52
C ASP A 14 -20.74 2.21 -2.76
N HIS A 15 -22.02 1.87 -2.64
CA HIS A 15 -23.00 2.67 -1.91
C HIS A 15 -22.66 2.77 -0.42
N MET A 16 -22.30 1.64 0.21
CA MET A 16 -21.94 1.61 1.63
C MET A 16 -20.61 2.33 1.90
N ALA A 17 -19.62 2.16 1.02
CA ALA A 17 -18.35 2.87 1.09
C ALA A 17 -18.54 4.40 1.04
N ALA A 18 -19.36 4.87 0.10
CA ALA A 18 -19.71 6.29 0.00
C ALA A 18 -20.47 6.79 1.23
N HIS A 19 -21.42 6.00 1.73
CA HIS A 19 -22.21 6.36 2.91
C HIS A 19 -21.37 6.43 4.19
N LEU A 20 -20.38 5.54 4.33
CA LEU A 20 -19.51 5.43 5.51
C LEU A 20 -18.20 6.24 5.38
N GLY A 21 -17.95 6.88 4.24
CA GLY A 21 -16.76 7.69 4.00
C GLY A 21 -15.46 6.90 3.95
N VAL A 22 -15.49 5.65 3.46
CA VAL A 22 -14.32 4.77 3.33
C VAL A 22 -14.14 4.29 1.89
N SER A 23 -12.96 3.74 1.56
CA SER A 23 -12.74 3.07 0.27
C SER A 23 -13.64 1.82 0.13
N PRO A 24 -14.17 1.51 -1.08
CA PRO A 24 -14.89 0.25 -1.37
C PRO A 24 -14.12 -1.01 -0.92
N SER A 25 -12.79 -0.99 -0.99
CA SER A 25 -11.94 -2.09 -0.53
C SER A 25 -11.98 -2.34 0.98
N ARG A 26 -12.55 -1.42 1.78
CA ARG A 26 -12.72 -1.57 3.23
C ARG A 26 -14.07 -2.14 3.64
N ILE A 27 -14.98 -2.32 2.69
CA ILE A 27 -16.32 -2.85 2.96
C ILE A 27 -16.29 -4.36 2.76
N LEU A 28 -16.55 -5.08 3.86
CA LEU A 28 -16.76 -6.52 3.85
C LEU A 28 -18.26 -6.79 4.06
N LEU A 29 -18.85 -7.59 3.16
CA LEU A 29 -20.23 -8.04 3.26
C LEU A 29 -20.28 -9.47 3.77
N LEU A 30 -21.09 -9.71 4.81
CA LEU A 30 -21.27 -11.02 5.43
C LEU A 30 -22.74 -11.43 5.42
N PHE A 31 -23.02 -12.70 5.17
CA PHE A 31 -24.32 -13.31 5.45
C PHE A 31 -24.13 -14.39 6.52
N GLY A 32 -24.50 -14.05 7.76
CA GLY A 32 -24.10 -14.83 8.93
C GLY A 32 -22.57 -14.84 9.05
N GLU A 33 -21.96 -16.02 9.02
CA GLU A 33 -20.50 -16.19 9.10
C GLU A 33 -19.82 -16.28 7.72
N THR A 34 -20.57 -16.14 6.62
CA THR A 34 -20.06 -16.32 5.26
C THR A 34 -19.75 -14.98 4.59
N GLU A 35 -18.52 -14.83 4.10
CA GLU A 35 -18.11 -13.70 3.28
C GLU A 35 -18.73 -13.74 1.88
N LEU A 36 -19.26 -12.60 1.46
CA LEU A 36 -19.90 -12.43 0.16
C LEU A 36 -18.95 -11.71 -0.81
N SER A 37 -18.72 -12.32 -1.96
CA SER A 37 -17.97 -11.67 -3.04
C SER A 37 -18.75 -10.47 -3.62
N PRO A 38 -18.12 -9.31 -3.84
CA PRO A 38 -18.73 -8.17 -4.53
C PRO A 38 -19.20 -8.49 -5.96
N THR A 39 -18.58 -9.47 -6.62
CA THR A 39 -18.96 -9.90 -7.97
C THR A 39 -20.16 -10.86 -7.97
N ALA A 40 -20.52 -11.43 -6.82
CA ALA A 40 -21.66 -12.32 -6.70
C ALA A 40 -22.97 -11.52 -6.75
N THR A 41 -24.05 -12.19 -7.16
CA THR A 41 -25.40 -11.62 -7.20
C THR A 41 -26.25 -12.20 -6.07
N PRO A 42 -27.29 -11.49 -5.59
CA PRO A 42 -28.24 -12.04 -4.64
C PRO A 42 -28.83 -13.37 -5.10
N ARG A 43 -29.11 -13.53 -6.40
CA ARG A 43 -29.61 -14.79 -6.99
C ARG A 43 -28.63 -15.95 -6.85
N THR A 44 -27.34 -15.74 -7.15
CA THR A 44 -26.32 -16.79 -7.04
C THR A 44 -26.06 -17.19 -5.58
N LEU A 45 -26.25 -16.24 -4.66
CA LEU A 45 -26.14 -16.45 -3.22
C LEU A 45 -27.45 -16.94 -2.56
N LYS A 46 -28.53 -17.05 -3.35
CA LYS A 46 -29.89 -17.41 -2.90
C LYS A 46 -30.45 -16.49 -1.81
N LEU A 47 -30.04 -15.22 -1.80
CA LEU A 47 -30.51 -14.22 -0.85
C LEU A 47 -31.92 -13.74 -1.23
N GLY A 48 -32.82 -13.76 -0.26
CA GLY A 48 -34.16 -13.23 -0.31
C GLY A 48 -34.25 -11.77 0.16
N VAL A 49 -35.42 -11.16 -0.03
CA VAL A 49 -35.65 -9.74 0.28
C VAL A 49 -35.64 -9.40 1.77
N ALA A 50 -35.73 -10.41 2.63
CA ALA A 50 -35.74 -10.26 4.09
C ALA A 50 -34.41 -10.68 4.73
N ASP A 51 -33.46 -11.17 3.94
CA ASP A 51 -32.14 -11.53 4.44
C ASP A 51 -31.35 -10.28 4.79
N ILE A 52 -30.63 -10.35 5.91
CA ILE A 52 -29.81 -9.26 6.41
C ILE A 52 -28.36 -9.58 6.07
N ILE A 53 -27.70 -8.65 5.39
CA ILE A 53 -26.27 -8.71 5.10
C ILE A 53 -25.59 -7.76 6.09
N ASP A 54 -24.65 -8.28 6.88
CA ASP A 54 -23.81 -7.48 7.73
C ASP A 54 -22.76 -6.76 6.89
N CYS A 55 -22.63 -5.45 7.11
CA CYS A 55 -21.60 -4.62 6.50
C CYS A 55 -20.54 -4.29 7.55
N VAL A 56 -19.37 -4.88 7.41
CA VAL A 56 -18.23 -4.64 8.31
C VAL A 56 -17.27 -3.68 7.62
N VAL A 57 -16.95 -2.58 8.31
CA VAL A 57 -15.86 -1.70 7.89
C VAL A 57 -14.56 -2.27 8.45
N LEU A 58 -13.75 -2.84 7.56
CA LEU A 58 -12.42 -3.31 7.95
C LEU A 58 -11.63 -2.11 8.46
N ALA A 59 -11.02 -2.28 9.63
CA ALA A 59 -10.03 -1.36 10.18
C ALA A 59 -8.75 -1.47 9.34
N SER A 60 -8.80 -0.90 8.14
CA SER A 60 -7.65 -0.75 7.29
C SER A 60 -7.33 0.73 7.28
N SER A 61 -6.21 1.10 7.93
CA SER A 61 -5.53 2.34 7.59
C SER A 61 -5.39 2.39 6.05
N PRO A 62 -5.40 3.57 5.41
CA PRO A 62 -5.34 3.73 3.95
C PRO A 62 -4.06 3.17 3.27
N GLU A 63 -3.33 2.31 3.96
CA GLU A 63 -2.02 1.78 3.62
C GLU A 63 -2.04 0.25 3.38
N ALA A 64 -2.99 -0.54 3.90
CA ALA A 64 -2.74 -1.98 4.05
C ALA A 64 -2.76 -2.85 2.77
N ALA A 65 -3.25 -2.36 1.62
CA ALA A 65 -3.16 -3.12 0.37
C ALA A 65 -1.83 -2.90 -0.37
N GLU A 66 -1.14 -1.79 -0.13
CA GLU A 66 0.17 -1.47 -0.74
C GLU A 66 1.34 -1.55 0.26
N THR A 67 1.10 -1.46 1.58
CA THR A 67 2.18 -1.50 2.58
C THR A 67 2.71 -2.87 2.92
N SER A 68 2.00 -3.96 2.58
CA SER A 68 2.56 -5.31 2.76
C SER A 68 3.83 -5.54 1.91
N GLN A 69 4.08 -4.67 0.93
CA GLN A 69 5.28 -4.69 0.07
C GLN A 69 6.17 -3.46 0.25
N MET A 70 5.83 -2.50 1.12
CA MET A 70 6.69 -1.34 1.39
C MET A 70 7.68 -1.62 2.52
N LEU A 71 8.92 -1.19 2.30
CA LEU A 71 9.98 -1.12 3.31
C LEU A 71 10.11 0.33 3.77
N GLN A 72 10.29 0.51 5.08
CA GLN A 72 10.76 1.77 5.63
C GLN A 72 12.28 1.74 5.72
N LEU A 73 12.96 2.45 4.82
CA LEU A 73 14.43 2.48 4.75
C LEU A 73 14.95 3.79 5.35
N ARG A 74 16.11 3.73 6.01
CA ARG A 74 16.79 4.90 6.56
C ARG A 74 17.93 5.31 5.64
N VAL A 75 18.08 6.60 5.41
CA VAL A 75 19.13 7.16 4.57
C VAL A 75 19.90 8.18 5.40
N GLN A 76 21.21 7.99 5.52
CA GLN A 76 22.05 8.81 6.42
C GLN A 76 23.31 9.31 5.70
N GLY A 77 23.47 10.63 5.68
CA GLY A 77 24.71 11.31 5.29
C GLY A 77 25.70 11.45 6.45
N LYS A 78 26.80 12.17 6.20
CA LYS A 78 27.89 12.36 7.19
C LYS A 78 27.48 13.13 8.44
N GLU A 79 26.54 14.06 8.30
CA GLU A 79 26.10 14.92 9.40
C GLU A 79 24.81 14.40 10.02
N LYS A 80 24.64 14.61 11.34
CA LYS A 80 23.47 14.12 12.08
C LYS A 80 22.13 14.65 11.54
N HIS A 81 22.11 15.83 10.93
CA HIS A 81 20.89 16.40 10.34
C HIS A 81 20.57 15.85 8.95
N GLN A 82 21.48 15.06 8.35
CA GLN A 82 21.30 14.45 7.03
C GLN A 82 20.72 13.03 7.17
N MET A 83 19.63 12.89 7.90
CA MET A 83 18.93 11.61 8.08
C MET A 83 17.50 11.72 7.54
N LEU A 84 17.07 10.74 6.75
CA LEU A 84 15.74 10.66 6.18
C LEU A 84 15.22 9.22 6.26
N GLU A 85 13.98 9.03 6.71
CA GLU A 85 13.27 7.76 6.57
C GLU A 85 12.37 7.81 5.33
N VAL A 86 12.47 6.79 4.47
CA VAL A 86 11.77 6.72 3.19
C VAL A 86 11.02 5.40 3.07
N SER A 87 9.72 5.47 2.84
CA SER A 87 8.92 4.31 2.44
C SER A 87 9.10 4.02 0.95
N LEU A 88 9.54 2.81 0.62
CA LEU A 88 9.82 2.35 -0.74
C LEU A 88 9.29 0.92 -0.94
N SER A 89 8.64 0.64 -2.07
CA SER A 89 8.24 -0.74 -2.41
C SER A 89 9.47 -1.63 -2.67
N ARG A 90 9.39 -2.90 -2.25
CA ARG A 90 10.41 -3.95 -2.49
C ARG A 90 10.74 -4.15 -3.96
N ASP A 91 9.79 -3.86 -4.85
CA ASP A 91 9.89 -4.04 -6.30
C ASP A 91 10.19 -2.72 -7.03
N SER A 92 10.46 -1.64 -6.28
CA SER A 92 10.82 -0.34 -6.85
C SER A 92 12.33 -0.10 -6.82
N PRO A 93 12.91 0.49 -7.87
CA PRO A 93 14.35 0.77 -7.90
C PRO A 93 14.75 1.80 -6.84
N LEU A 94 15.94 1.61 -6.27
CA LEU A 94 16.50 2.50 -5.24
C LEU A 94 16.71 3.95 -5.71
N ARG A 95 16.76 4.20 -7.03
CA ARG A 95 16.82 5.56 -7.60
C ARG A 95 15.73 6.48 -7.06
N THR A 96 14.51 5.97 -6.86
CA THR A 96 13.42 6.78 -6.32
C THR A 96 13.74 7.28 -4.90
N LEU A 97 14.34 6.43 -4.06
CA LEU A 97 14.77 6.81 -2.72
C LEU A 97 15.95 7.79 -2.77
N MET A 98 16.91 7.57 -3.67
CA MET A 98 18.09 8.45 -3.82
C MET A 98 17.67 9.88 -4.21
N SER A 99 16.78 10.01 -5.20
CA SER A 99 16.28 11.33 -5.62
C SER A 99 15.49 12.02 -4.52
N ARG A 100 14.62 11.30 -3.79
CA ARG A 100 13.92 11.87 -2.63
C ARG A 100 14.87 12.39 -1.56
N TYR A 101 15.95 11.66 -1.30
CA TYR A 101 16.98 12.11 -0.36
C TYR A 101 17.69 13.37 -0.85
N GLU A 102 18.10 13.41 -2.11
CA GLU A 102 18.74 14.59 -2.73
C GLU A 102 17.83 15.83 -2.64
N GLU A 103 16.55 15.69 -2.97
CA GLU A 103 15.58 16.77 -2.90
C GLU A 103 15.35 17.24 -1.45
N ALA A 104 15.14 16.31 -0.52
CA ALA A 104 14.88 16.63 0.89
C ALA A 104 16.07 17.33 1.56
N MET A 105 17.30 16.98 1.17
CA MET A 105 18.53 17.56 1.71
C MET A 105 19.01 18.79 0.94
N GLY A 106 18.34 19.18 -0.15
CA GLY A 106 18.78 20.28 -1.01
C GLY A 106 20.11 19.98 -1.73
N LEU A 107 20.41 18.70 -1.95
CA LEU A 107 21.62 18.20 -2.59
C LEU A 107 21.41 17.82 -4.06
N SER A 108 20.28 18.21 -4.65
CA SER A 108 19.99 17.98 -6.07
C SER A 108 21.13 18.51 -6.96
N GLY A 109 21.71 17.62 -7.76
CA GLY A 109 22.85 17.94 -8.64
C GLY A 109 24.23 17.80 -7.98
N HIS A 110 24.31 17.46 -6.69
CA HIS A 110 25.57 17.05 -6.06
C HIS A 110 25.94 15.61 -6.47
N LYS A 111 27.25 15.34 -6.55
CA LYS A 111 27.74 13.99 -6.88
C LYS A 111 27.78 13.13 -5.61
N LEU A 112 26.64 12.54 -5.27
CA LEU A 112 26.53 11.63 -4.12
C LEU A 112 26.81 10.18 -4.51
N SER A 113 27.29 9.40 -3.56
CA SER A 113 27.46 7.94 -3.65
C SER A 113 26.72 7.29 -2.49
N PHE A 114 25.83 6.35 -2.81
CA PHE A 114 25.01 5.66 -1.82
C PHE A 114 25.55 4.24 -1.63
N PHE A 115 25.50 3.75 -0.40
CA PHE A 115 26.02 2.44 -0.03
C PHE A 115 25.03 1.69 0.85
N PHE A 116 24.95 0.39 0.64
CA PHE A 116 24.26 -0.55 1.52
C PHE A 116 25.21 -1.70 1.82
N ASP A 117 25.40 -1.99 3.11
CA ASP A 117 26.33 -3.02 3.60
C ASP A 117 27.73 -2.93 2.95
N GLY A 118 28.26 -1.70 2.87
CA GLY A 118 29.56 -1.39 2.25
C GLY A 118 29.59 -1.46 0.71
N THR A 119 28.51 -1.91 0.05
CA THR A 119 28.43 -2.01 -1.41
C THR A 119 27.82 -0.76 -2.03
N LYS A 120 28.48 -0.22 -3.05
CA LYS A 120 28.00 0.99 -3.75
C LYS A 120 26.77 0.67 -4.59
N LEU A 121 25.71 1.46 -4.39
CA LEU A 121 24.45 1.35 -5.11
C LEU A 121 24.47 2.16 -6.41
N SER A 122 23.96 1.58 -7.50
CA SER A 122 23.76 2.27 -8.78
C SER A 122 22.37 2.92 -8.93
N GLY A 123 21.44 2.55 -8.04
CA GLY A 123 20.05 2.99 -8.01
C GLY A 123 19.12 2.18 -8.92
N LYS A 124 19.63 1.17 -9.63
CA LYS A 124 18.83 0.27 -10.48
C LYS A 124 18.37 -0.98 -9.73
N GLU A 125 19.08 -1.31 -8.65
CA GLU A 125 18.83 -2.44 -7.78
C GLU A 125 17.47 -2.29 -7.10
N LEU A 126 16.82 -3.42 -6.88
CA LEU A 126 15.59 -3.51 -6.09
C LEU A 126 15.95 -3.86 -4.64
N PRO A 127 15.23 -3.32 -3.64
CA PRO A 127 15.41 -3.72 -2.25
C PRO A 127 15.26 -5.23 -2.05
N ALA A 128 14.33 -5.87 -2.77
CA ALA A 128 14.15 -7.33 -2.72
C ALA A 128 15.41 -8.10 -3.16
N ASP A 129 16.07 -7.66 -4.23
CA ASP A 129 17.27 -8.32 -4.76
C ASP A 129 18.48 -8.17 -3.82
N LEU A 130 18.49 -7.10 -3.01
CA LEU A 130 19.52 -6.82 -2.02
C LEU A 130 19.20 -7.41 -0.64
N GLY A 131 18.04 -8.06 -0.48
CA GLY A 131 17.60 -8.60 0.80
C GLY A 131 17.33 -7.53 1.86
N MET A 132 16.98 -6.31 1.45
CA MET A 132 16.71 -5.21 2.39
C MET A 132 15.42 -5.43 3.18
N GLU A 133 15.46 -5.04 4.45
CA GLU A 133 14.35 -5.09 5.40
C GLU A 133 13.99 -3.69 5.91
N SER A 134 12.82 -3.57 6.57
CA SER A 134 12.45 -2.29 7.17
C SER A 134 13.37 -1.96 8.35
N GLY A 135 13.88 -0.73 8.38
CA GLY A 135 14.86 -0.25 9.35
C GLY A 135 16.30 -0.27 8.85
N ASP A 136 16.56 -0.90 7.69
CA ASP A 136 17.89 -0.92 7.08
C ASP A 136 18.40 0.46 6.71
N LEU A 137 19.72 0.59 6.74
CA LEU A 137 20.43 1.86 6.55
C LEU A 137 21.15 1.91 5.21
N ILE A 138 20.90 2.98 4.47
CA ILE A 138 21.66 3.39 3.30
C ILE A 138 22.54 4.59 3.68
N GLU A 139 23.84 4.45 3.49
CA GLU A 139 24.82 5.49 3.79
C GLU A 139 25.07 6.38 2.57
N VAL A 140 25.18 7.69 2.77
CA VAL A 140 25.40 8.67 1.71
C VAL A 140 26.72 9.39 1.88
N TRP A 141 27.52 9.36 0.81
CA TRP A 141 28.84 9.95 0.74
C TRP A 141 28.87 10.97 -0.40
N GLY A 142 29.00 12.26 -0.04
CA GLY A 142 29.30 13.37 -0.93
C GLY A 142 30.74 13.84 -0.78
#